data_AF-A0AAP0N4I5-F1
#
_entry.id   AF-A0AAP0N4I5-F1
#
_cell.length_a   1.000
_cell.length_b   1.000
_cell.length_c   1.000
_cell.angle_alpha   90.00
_cell.angle_beta   90.00
_cell.angle_gamma   90.00
#
_symmetry.space_group_name_H-M   'P 1'
#
loop_
_entity.id
_entity.type
_entity.pdbx_description
1 polymer ?
#
loop_
_entity_poly.entity_id
_entity_poly.type
_entity_poly.pdbx_seq_one_letter_code
_entity_poly.pdbx_strand_id
1 'polypeptide(L)' 'MTEFKRINSPLKYQTRCVAAFPDQQGFWVGSIEERFGVHHLDDSQQSKNFTFKCHRDGSETCSVISLTSIL' A
#
# COMPACT_ATOMS: atom_id res chain seq x y z
N MET A 1 0.81 -6.83 -24.06
CA MET A 1 0.91 -6.43 -22.63
C MET A 1 0.13 -7.47 -21.86
N THR A 2 0.79 -8.29 -21.06
CA THR A 2 0.17 -9.42 -20.36
C THR A 2 0.15 -9.10 -18.88
N GLU A 3 -0.98 -9.34 -18.21
CA GLU A 3 -1.11 -9.18 -16.76
C GLU A 3 -0.11 -10.09 -16.04
N PHE A 4 0.68 -9.52 -15.12
CA PHE A 4 1.64 -10.29 -14.33
C PHE A 4 0.94 -11.06 -13.19
N LYS A 5 0.08 -10.38 -12.43
CA LYS A 5 -0.61 -10.95 -11.27
C LYS A 5 -1.84 -10.12 -10.91
N ARG A 6 -2.92 -10.81 -10.52
CA ARG A 6 -4.13 -10.20 -9.97
C ARG A 6 -4.16 -10.35 -8.46
N ILE A 7 -4.32 -9.26 -7.73
CA ILE A 7 -4.33 -9.23 -6.27
C ILE A 7 -5.57 -8.47 -5.80
N ASN A 8 -6.33 -9.08 -4.88
CA ASN A 8 -7.45 -8.40 -4.24
C ASN A 8 -6.94 -7.48 -3.12
N SER A 9 -7.59 -6.33 -2.94
CA SER A 9 -7.21 -5.40 -1.87
C SER A 9 -7.27 -6.12 -0.51
N PRO A 10 -6.20 -6.05 0.31
CA PRO A 10 -6.23 -6.58 1.67
C PRO A 10 -7.03 -5.67 2.64
N LEU A 11 -7.54 -4.54 2.16
CA LEU A 11 -8.24 -3.53 2.96
C LEU A 11 -9.76 -3.76 2.91
N LYS A 12 -10.44 -3.48 4.04
CA LYS A 12 -11.87 -3.74 4.18
C LYS A 12 -12.74 -2.73 3.43
N TYR A 13 -12.30 -1.48 3.35
CA TYR A 13 -13.01 -0.40 2.68
C TYR A 13 -12.28 0.08 1.42
N GLN A 14 -12.92 0.99 0.68
CA GLN A 14 -12.45 1.47 -0.61
C GLN A 14 -10.98 1.88 -0.60
N THR A 15 -10.20 1.24 -1.48
CA THR A 15 -8.82 1.62 -1.81
C THR A 15 -8.79 3.00 -2.50
N ARG A 16 -7.87 3.86 -2.09
CA ARG A 16 -7.73 5.24 -2.59
C ARG A 16 -6.36 5.54 -3.19
N CYS A 17 -5.33 4.81 -2.79
CA CYS A 17 -3.98 5.02 -3.29
C CYS A 17 -3.20 3.71 -3.38
N VAL A 18 -2.24 3.68 -4.32
CA VAL A 18 -1.27 2.60 -4.52
C VAL A 18 0.08 3.25 -4.85
N ALA A 19 1.19 2.69 -4.36
CA ALA A 19 2.52 3.07 -4.81
C ALA A 19 3.46 1.87 -4.81
N ALA A 20 4.31 1.77 -5.83
CA ALA A 20 5.33 0.73 -5.88
C ALA A 20 6.45 1.02 -4.87
N PHE A 21 7.13 -0.04 -4.42
CA PHE A 21 8.39 0.11 -3.71
C PHE A 21 9.48 0.62 -4.66
N PRO A 22 10.45 1.41 -4.19
CA PRO A 22 11.57 1.86 -5.02
C PRO A 22 12.38 0.70 -5.62
N ASP A 23 12.43 -0.44 -4.92
CA ASP A 23 13.12 -1.67 -5.36
C ASP A 23 12.27 -2.56 -6.27
N GLN A 24 11.04 -2.17 -6.57
CA GLN A 24 10.09 -2.88 -7.43
C GLN A 24 9.68 -4.28 -6.92
N GLN A 25 9.94 -4.60 -5.64
CA GLN A 25 9.62 -5.91 -5.06
C GLN A 25 8.19 -6.00 -4.50
N GLY A 26 7.45 -4.89 -4.51
CA GLY A 26 6.10 -4.81 -3.94
C GLY A 26 5.45 -3.45 -4.09
N PHE A 27 4.35 -3.25 -3.37
CA PHE A 27 3.59 -2.01 -3.35
C PHE A 27 2.90 -1.76 -2.01
N TRP A 28 2.67 -0.48 -1.74
CA TRP A 28 1.77 0.02 -0.70
C TRP A 28 0.37 0.19 -1.28
N VAL A 29 -0.65 -0.09 -0.48
CA VAL A 29 -2.05 0.17 -0.81
C VAL A 29 -2.74 0.84 0.38
N GLY A 30 -3.47 1.93 0.15
CA GLY A 30 -4.16 2.68 1.20
C GLY A 30 -5.66 2.79 0.96
N SER A 31 -6.44 2.91 2.03
CA SER A 31 -7.91 3.00 2.01
C SER A 31 -8.45 4.27 2.69
N ILE A 32 -9.75 4.53 2.51
CA ILE A 32 -10.46 5.66 3.17
C ILE A 32 -10.51 5.57 4.71
N GLU A 33 -10.23 4.41 5.29
CA GLU A 33 -10.24 4.20 6.75
C GLU A 33 -8.86 4.38 7.40
N GLU A 34 -7.94 5.06 6.70
CA GLU A 34 -6.57 5.31 7.16
C GLU A 34 -5.76 4.03 7.44
N ARG A 35 -6.12 2.93 6.77
CA ARG A 35 -5.35 1.70 6.77
C ARG A 35 -4.48 1.59 5.54
N PHE A 36 -3.25 1.14 5.75
CA PHE A 36 -2.27 0.88 4.72
C PHE A 36 -1.83 -0.58 4.77
N GLY A 37 -1.75 -1.22 3.61
CA GLY A 37 -1.25 -2.57 3.41
C GLY A 37 0.07 -2.56 2.66
N VAL A 38 0.96 -3.45 3.05
CA VAL A 38 2.22 -3.79 2.37
C VAL A 38 2.00 -5.09 1.62
N HIS A 39 2.31 -5.11 0.33
CA HIS A 39 2.19 -6.32 -0.48
C HIS A 39 3.44 -6.56 -1.34
N HIS A 40 4.10 -7.69 -1.11
CA HIS A 40 5.22 -8.16 -1.94
C HIS A 40 4.70 -8.92 -3.15
N LEU A 41 5.41 -8.82 -4.28
CA LEU A 41 5.04 -9.52 -5.52
C LEU A 41 5.47 -10.99 -5.50
N ASP A 42 6.64 -11.26 -4.91
CA ASP A 42 7.17 -12.61 -4.72
C ASP A 42 6.37 -13.39 -3.67
N ASP A 43 5.94 -14.59 -4.03
CA ASP A 43 5.18 -15.49 -3.16
C ASP A 43 5.99 -15.94 -1.94
N SER A 44 7.32 -15.99 -2.05
CA SER A 44 8.21 -16.32 -0.93
C SER A 44 8.14 -15.29 0.21
N GLN A 45 7.71 -14.06 -0.11
CA GLN A 45 7.64 -12.93 0.82
C GLN A 45 6.21 -12.64 1.30
N GLN A 46 5.21 -13.46 0.96
CA GLN A 46 3.82 -13.24 1.38
C GLN A 46 3.66 -13.14 2.91
N SER A 47 4.47 -13.86 3.67
CA SER A 47 4.47 -13.81 5.14
C SER A 47 4.87 -12.43 5.70
N LYS A 48 5.51 -11.59 4.89
CA LYS A 48 5.86 -10.19 5.20
C LYS A 48 4.79 -9.19 4.78
N ASN A 49 3.66 -9.64 4.23
CA ASN A 49 2.54 -8.76 3.95
C ASN A 49 1.80 -8.46 5.25
N PHE A 50 1.55 -7.19 5.54
CA PHE A 50 0.81 -6.78 6.73
C PHE A 50 0.00 -5.53 6.43
N THR A 51 -0.99 -5.29 7.29
CA THR A 51 -1.80 -4.07 7.26
C THR A 51 -1.68 -3.38 8.61
N PHE A 52 -1.54 -2.06 8.60
CA PHE A 52 -1.52 -1.25 9.80
C PHE A 52 -2.49 -0.09 9.65
N LYS A 53 -3.01 0.38 10.79
CA LYS A 53 -3.82 1.58 10.84
C LYS A 53 -2.92 2.76 11.17
N CYS A 54 -2.93 3.76 10.31
CA CYS A 54 -2.38 5.06 10.66
C CYS A 54 -3.45 5.77 11.49
N HIS A 55 -3.10 6.19 12.70
CA HIS A 55 -3.87 7.19 13.44
C HIS A 55 -2.93 8.37 13.63
N ARG A 56 -3.34 9.55 13.16
CA ARG A 56 -2.55 10.75 13.34
C ARG A 56 -3.19 11.61 14.42
N ASP A 57 -2.49 11.78 15.53
CA ASP A 57 -2.79 12.82 16.51
C ASP A 57 -2.20 14.13 15.95
N GLY A 58 -3.05 15.07 15.55
CA GLY A 58 -2.61 16.36 14.99
C GLY A 58 -2.32 16.37 13.48
N SER A 59 -3.18 17.08 12.76
CA SER A 59 -3.05 17.63 11.39
C SER A 59 -1.74 17.32 10.65
N GLU A 60 -1.79 16.41 9.69
CA GLU A 60 -1.82 16.66 8.24
C GLU A 60 -2.32 15.36 7.63
N THR A 61 -3.32 15.46 6.77
CA THR A 61 -3.89 14.32 6.08
C THR A 61 -2.78 13.49 5.44
N CYS A 62 -2.62 12.23 5.87
CA CYS A 62 -1.87 11.21 5.12
C CYS A 62 -2.68 10.79 3.87
N SER A 63 -3.28 11.78 3.21
CA SER A 63 -3.92 11.65 1.93
C SER A 63 -2.83 11.94 0.92
N VAL A 64 -2.20 10.89 0.40
CA VAL A 64 -1.44 10.98 -0.86
C VAL A 64 -0.34 12.05 -0.92
N ILE A 65 0.27 12.45 0.20
CA ILE A 65 1.47 13.30 0.18
C ILE A 65 2.65 12.41 -0.22
N SER A 66 2.75 12.20 -1.52
CA SER A 66 3.94 11.87 -2.27
C SER A 66 4.73 10.64 -1.82
N LEU A 67 4.20 9.46 -2.14
CA LEU A 67 5.04 8.26 -2.30
C LEU A 67 6.06 8.41 -3.46
N THR A 68 6.02 9.52 -4.21
CA THR A 68 6.97 9.90 -5.26
C THR A 68 8.04 10.89 -4.77
N SER A 69 7.94 11.48 -3.57
CA SER A 69 8.92 12.43 -3.01
C SER A 69 9.85 11.81 -1.96
N ILE A 70 9.91 10.48 -1.87
CA ILE A 70 10.95 9.75 -1.12
C ILE A 70 11.93 9.12 -2.13
N LEU A 71 12.35 9.94 -3.12
CA LEU A 71 13.57 9.77 -3.89
C LEU A 71 14.52 10.90 -3.52
#